data_AF-A0AAF0PQY9-F1
#
_entry.id   AF-A0AAF0PQY9-F1
#
_cell.length_a   1.000
_cell.length_b   1.000
_cell.length_c   1.000
_cell.angle_alpha   90.00
_cell.angle_beta   90.00
_cell.angle_gamma   90.00
#
_symmetry.space_group_name_H-M   'P 1'
#
loop_
_entity.id
_entity.type
_entity.pdbx_description
1 polymer ?
#
loop_
_entity_poly.entity_id
_entity_poly.type
_entity_poly.pdbx_seq_one_letter_code
_entity_poly.pdbx_strand_id
1 'polypeptide(L)'
;MTKSANSFDTGVSGRCEKRLTRNVGKRIDGLRRSFLWQGNMERKGFPLVKWETVYISKKQEGIGIRNLRKQNRSLLMKNLRRPDKLDYRWGKQHTQGQTEKCSGDNKVTTPLLKFVAEFVLNKSQRLNFETSSPCGILLFREVSKLIVAYGSRILSLPNHVDMYQFKYKGVWISLTILSRALAGNYVNFGVFEIYGDRALTDAFDIAMRMTLSIPLADILSYRKLSGAYFTFLEIMMKNQIQLILNLDSSSFTFIAGSLESGLKVLDENIKSQCASAVDNLATFYFEHITTGESPTTPVALNLAQHLADCPNIFLEILKTVLEIVLFEDCGNQWSLSRPMLSMILISEEMFSNLRAQILSSQPADQQHRLSLCFDKLMADITRSLDQKNRDKFSNNLTRFRNEFRTR
;
A
#
# COMPACT_ATOMS: atom_id res chain seq x y z
N MET A 1 19.90 -62.32 23.02
CA MET A 1 21.22 -61.67 22.94
C MET A 1 21.66 -61.71 21.48
N THR A 2 21.31 -60.73 20.63
CA THR A 2 21.80 -59.33 20.47
C THR A 2 22.97 -59.19 19.49
N LYS A 3 22.80 -58.20 18.59
CA LYS A 3 23.76 -57.47 17.74
C LYS A 3 23.88 -57.98 16.30
N SER A 4 23.91 -57.13 15.26
CA SER A 4 23.66 -55.69 15.15
C SER A 4 23.57 -55.37 13.65
N ALA A 5 22.54 -54.63 13.24
CA ALA A 5 22.51 -53.96 11.95
C ALA A 5 23.50 -52.78 11.99
N ASN A 6 24.41 -52.71 11.02
CA ASN A 6 25.23 -51.52 10.76
C ASN A 6 24.59 -50.73 9.62
N SER A 7 23.90 -49.66 9.99
CA SER A 7 23.59 -48.53 9.13
C SER A 7 23.67 -47.28 10.01
N PHE A 8 24.76 -46.53 9.91
CA PHE A 8 24.75 -45.14 10.35
C PHE A 8 25.53 -44.29 9.37
N ASP A 9 24.69 -43.51 8.70
CA ASP A 9 24.92 -42.44 7.75
C ASP A 9 25.81 -41.34 8.34
N THR A 10 26.88 -41.00 7.62
CA THR A 10 27.76 -39.87 7.88
C THR A 10 27.30 -38.69 7.03
N GLY A 11 26.81 -37.60 7.64
CA GLY A 11 26.64 -36.34 6.90
C GLY A 11 25.64 -35.31 7.41
N VAL A 12 25.59 -35.01 8.72
CA VAL A 12 24.79 -33.86 9.21
C VAL A 12 25.54 -32.54 8.95
N SER A 13 25.32 -31.96 7.77
CA SER A 13 25.78 -30.62 7.39
C SER A 13 24.79 -29.53 7.84
N GLY A 14 25.29 -28.53 8.57
CA GLY A 14 24.84 -27.13 8.42
C GLY A 14 23.57 -26.66 9.15
N ARG A 15 23.57 -26.72 10.49
CA ARG A 15 22.59 -26.08 11.41
C ARG A 15 22.33 -24.60 11.08
N CYS A 16 21.14 -24.28 10.60
CA CYS A 16 20.54 -22.95 10.74
C CYS A 16 19.97 -22.76 12.16
N GLU A 17 20.83 -22.64 13.17
CA GLU A 17 20.40 -22.35 14.55
C GLU A 17 21.03 -21.03 15.04
N LYS A 18 20.27 -19.94 14.96
CA LYS A 18 20.46 -18.80 15.87
C LYS A 18 19.25 -18.57 16.78
N ARG A 19 18.47 -19.62 17.07
CA ARG A 19 17.49 -19.57 18.17
C ARG A 19 18.27 -19.49 19.49
N LEU A 20 17.92 -18.57 20.41
CA LEU A 20 18.44 -18.69 21.79
C LEU A 20 18.00 -20.07 22.29
N THR A 21 18.94 -20.96 22.55
CA THR A 21 18.63 -22.28 23.11
C THR A 21 17.87 -22.06 24.43
N ARG A 22 16.88 -22.92 24.70
CA ARG A 22 15.97 -22.80 25.85
C ARG A 22 16.74 -22.60 27.17
N ASN A 23 17.94 -23.17 27.25
CA ASN A 23 18.84 -23.11 28.40
C ASN A 23 19.51 -21.72 28.54
N VAL A 24 19.95 -21.10 27.45
CA VAL A 24 20.54 -19.74 27.48
C VAL A 24 19.47 -18.71 27.83
N GLY A 25 18.25 -18.85 27.29
CA GLY A 25 17.13 -17.99 27.66
C GLY A 25 16.79 -18.09 29.15
N LYS A 26 16.73 -19.31 29.70
CA LYS A 26 16.54 -19.53 31.15
C LYS A 26 17.67 -18.93 31.99
N ARG A 27 18.92 -19.03 31.53
CA ARG A 27 20.10 -18.50 32.24
C ARG A 27 20.10 -16.96 32.28
N ILE A 28 19.75 -16.31 31.17
CA ILE A 28 19.62 -14.84 31.11
C ILE A 28 18.42 -14.36 31.93
N ASP A 29 17.28 -15.05 31.86
CA ASP A 29 16.12 -14.74 32.71
C ASP A 29 16.47 -14.90 34.21
N GLY A 30 17.30 -15.90 34.55
CA GLY A 30 17.84 -16.10 35.89
C GLY A 30 18.72 -14.94 36.37
N LEU A 31 19.66 -14.48 35.54
CA LEU A 31 20.52 -13.33 35.84
C LEU A 31 19.73 -12.02 36.00
N ARG A 32 18.67 -11.85 35.21
CA ARG A 32 17.77 -10.69 35.35
C ARG A 32 16.96 -10.75 36.63
N ARG A 33 16.52 -11.94 37.05
CA ARG A 33 15.82 -12.15 38.33
C ARG A 33 16.72 -11.84 39.52
N SER A 34 17.96 -12.35 39.51
CA SER A 34 18.92 -12.08 40.58
C SER A 34 19.25 -10.60 40.63
N PHE A 35 19.50 -9.95 39.49
CA PHE A 35 19.74 -8.50 39.47
C PHE A 35 18.55 -7.70 40.01
N LEU A 36 17.32 -8.02 39.59
CA LEU A 36 16.12 -7.25 39.95
C LEU A 36 15.75 -7.40 41.44
N TRP A 37 15.94 -8.58 42.03
CA TRP A 37 15.47 -8.89 43.38
C TRP A 37 16.57 -9.02 44.42
N GLN A 38 17.83 -9.25 44.02
CA GLN A 38 18.97 -9.43 44.92
C GLN A 38 19.99 -8.28 44.80
N GLY A 39 19.98 -7.51 43.70
CA GLY A 39 20.91 -6.41 43.48
C GLY A 39 22.37 -6.88 43.63
N ASN A 40 23.20 -6.05 44.28
CA ASN A 40 24.59 -6.37 44.62
C ASN A 40 24.75 -6.65 46.13
N MET A 41 23.78 -7.36 46.74
CA MET A 41 23.80 -7.71 48.16
C MET A 41 24.10 -9.20 48.36
N GLU A 42 24.86 -9.53 49.41
CA GLU A 42 25.28 -10.92 49.73
C GLU A 42 24.14 -11.80 50.28
N ARG A 43 22.95 -11.23 50.58
CA ARG A 43 21.79 -11.97 51.10
C ARG A 43 20.80 -12.31 49.98
N LYS A 44 20.23 -13.52 50.02
CA LYS A 44 19.21 -13.99 49.06
C LYS A 44 17.95 -13.12 49.17
N GLY A 45 17.73 -12.24 48.19
CA GLY A 45 16.49 -11.47 48.04
C GLY A 45 15.28 -12.34 47.63
N PHE A 46 14.10 -11.96 48.12
CA PHE A 46 12.83 -12.65 47.85
C PHE A 46 12.10 -12.02 46.65
N PRO A 47 11.51 -12.80 45.74
CA PRO A 47 10.71 -12.25 44.64
C PRO A 47 9.45 -11.55 45.17
N LEU A 48 9.35 -10.23 44.97
CA LEU A 48 8.18 -9.45 45.41
C LEU A 48 6.97 -9.61 44.48
N VAL A 49 7.21 -9.98 43.21
CA VAL A 49 6.17 -10.10 42.19
C VAL A 49 6.43 -11.32 41.30
N LYS A 50 5.37 -12.02 40.88
CA LYS A 50 5.45 -13.11 39.89
C LYS A 50 6.16 -12.61 38.62
N TRP A 51 7.09 -13.41 38.10
CA TRP A 51 7.96 -12.99 36.99
C TRP A 51 7.21 -12.64 35.71
N GLU A 52 6.04 -13.24 35.52
CA GLU A 52 5.15 -12.98 34.39
C GLU A 52 4.58 -11.54 34.43
N THR A 53 4.31 -11.00 35.62
CA THR A 53 3.82 -9.63 35.85
C THR A 53 4.90 -8.57 35.59
N VAL A 54 6.18 -8.96 35.67
CA VAL A 54 7.32 -8.08 35.38
C VAL A 54 7.34 -7.62 33.92
N TYR A 55 6.75 -8.41 33.01
CA TYR A 55 6.63 -8.08 31.58
C TYR A 55 5.48 -7.11 31.26
N ILE A 56 4.54 -6.94 32.19
CA ILE A 56 3.35 -6.10 32.00
C ILE A 56 3.76 -4.62 32.06
N SER A 57 3.11 -3.76 31.28
CA SER A 57 3.42 -2.33 31.20
C SER A 57 3.25 -1.62 32.55
N LYS A 58 4.05 -0.58 32.83
CA LYS A 58 3.86 0.31 34.00
C LYS A 58 2.46 0.96 34.05
N LYS A 59 1.81 1.12 32.89
CA LYS A 59 0.43 1.63 32.79
C LYS A 59 -0.65 0.62 33.22
N GLN A 60 -0.29 -0.65 33.39
CA GLN A 60 -1.17 -1.76 33.78
C GLN A 60 -0.61 -2.46 35.04
N GLU A 61 -0.08 -1.67 35.98
CA GLU A 61 0.46 -2.15 37.26
C GLU A 61 1.63 -3.16 37.17
N GLY A 62 2.28 -3.27 36.01
CA GLY A 62 3.50 -4.08 35.82
C GLY A 62 4.80 -3.28 35.88
N ILE A 63 5.94 -3.96 35.74
CA ILE A 63 7.28 -3.33 35.83
C ILE A 63 7.81 -2.86 34.46
N GLY A 64 7.26 -3.36 33.36
CA GLY A 64 7.53 -2.90 31.99
C GLY A 64 8.81 -3.45 31.35
N ILE A 65 9.39 -4.53 31.89
CA ILE A 65 10.62 -5.13 31.35
C ILE A 65 10.30 -5.93 30.07
N ARG A 66 11.12 -5.78 29.04
CA ARG A 66 10.89 -6.44 27.74
C ARG A 66 11.10 -7.95 27.82
N ASN A 67 10.15 -8.72 27.29
CA ASN A 67 10.26 -10.17 27.17
C ASN A 67 11.26 -10.56 26.08
N LEU A 68 12.45 -11.01 26.50
CA LEU A 68 13.55 -11.41 25.61
C LEU A 68 13.20 -12.56 24.67
N ARG A 69 12.33 -13.50 25.09
CA ARG A 69 11.96 -14.62 24.22
C ARG A 69 11.07 -14.16 23.08
N LYS A 70 10.09 -13.29 23.38
CA LYS A 70 9.25 -12.65 22.37
C LYS A 70 10.12 -11.78 21.46
N GLN A 71 10.98 -10.94 22.03
CA GLN A 71 11.89 -10.07 21.28
C GLN A 71 12.86 -10.86 20.40
N ASN A 72 13.50 -11.91 20.92
CA ASN A 72 14.42 -12.73 20.13
C ASN A 72 13.68 -13.50 19.03
N ARG A 73 12.47 -14.02 19.30
CA ARG A 73 11.66 -14.64 18.25
C ARG A 73 11.34 -13.64 17.14
N SER A 74 11.02 -12.38 17.47
CA SER A 74 10.82 -11.31 16.48
C SER A 74 12.12 -10.92 15.75
N LEU A 75 13.26 -10.88 16.44
CA LEU A 75 14.56 -10.58 15.84
C LEU A 75 15.08 -11.71 14.95
N LEU A 76 14.72 -12.96 15.25
CA LEU A 76 15.02 -14.11 14.40
C LEU A 76 14.26 -14.08 13.09
N MET A 77 13.01 -13.61 13.11
CA MET A 77 12.29 -13.30 11.87
C MET A 77 13.08 -12.27 11.05
N LYS A 78 13.59 -11.20 11.69
CA LYS A 78 14.37 -10.14 11.02
C LYS A 78 15.64 -10.64 10.31
N ASN A 79 16.19 -11.79 10.69
CA ASN A 79 17.39 -12.39 10.09
C ASN A 79 17.10 -13.46 9.00
N LEU A 80 15.84 -13.77 8.68
CA LEU A 80 15.45 -14.68 7.59
C LEU A 80 15.54 -14.01 6.20
N ARG A 81 16.72 -13.47 5.88
CA ARG A 81 16.98 -12.72 4.64
C ARG A 81 17.33 -13.61 3.43
N ARG A 82 17.31 -14.94 3.58
CA ARG A 82 17.74 -15.89 2.53
C ARG A 82 16.55 -16.77 2.07
N PRO A 83 16.16 -16.72 0.78
CA PRO A 83 15.02 -17.46 0.25
C PRO A 83 15.24 -18.98 0.15
N ASP A 84 16.49 -19.47 0.13
CA ASP A 84 16.84 -20.88 -0.17
C ASP A 84 16.40 -21.91 0.90
N LYS A 85 15.74 -21.48 1.98
CA LYS A 85 15.32 -22.35 3.09
C LYS A 85 13.89 -22.08 3.57
N LEU A 86 12.99 -21.69 2.66
CA LEU A 86 11.55 -21.68 2.94
C LEU A 86 11.01 -23.12 2.95
N ASP A 87 11.33 -23.85 4.02
CA ASP A 87 10.72 -25.15 4.30
C ASP A 87 9.21 -24.93 4.56
N TYR A 88 8.37 -25.74 3.92
CA TYR A 88 6.89 -25.72 3.88
C TYR A 88 6.20 -25.67 5.26
N ARG A 89 6.95 -25.83 6.35
CA ARG A 89 6.48 -25.80 7.74
C ARG A 89 6.15 -24.42 8.31
N TRP A 90 6.52 -23.33 7.63
CA TRP A 90 6.21 -21.97 8.10
C TRP A 90 4.70 -21.64 8.10
N GLY A 91 3.97 -22.11 7.09
CA GLY A 91 2.54 -21.77 6.91
C GLY A 91 1.57 -22.49 7.85
N LYS A 92 1.98 -23.56 8.56
CA LYS A 92 1.07 -24.35 9.40
C LYS A 92 1.16 -24.09 10.91
N GLN A 93 2.31 -23.64 11.43
CA GLN A 93 2.52 -23.59 12.90
C GLN A 93 2.79 -22.20 13.47
N HIS A 94 3.10 -21.21 12.63
CA HIS A 94 3.64 -19.94 13.10
C HIS A 94 2.77 -18.71 12.79
N THR A 95 2.00 -18.71 11.70
CA THR A 95 1.10 -17.61 11.33
C THR A 95 -0.20 -17.63 12.12
N GLN A 96 -0.91 -18.77 12.21
CA GLN A 96 -2.18 -18.89 12.96
C GLN A 96 -2.02 -18.72 14.48
N GLY A 97 -1.15 -19.52 15.11
CA GLY A 97 -1.05 -19.55 16.58
C GLY A 97 -0.36 -18.34 17.24
N GLN A 98 0.40 -17.53 16.49
CA GLN A 98 1.03 -16.32 17.05
C GLN A 98 0.22 -15.04 16.83
N THR A 99 -0.51 -14.93 15.71
CA THR A 99 -1.41 -13.81 15.47
C THR A 99 -2.62 -13.89 16.38
N GLU A 100 -3.21 -15.05 16.63
CA GLU A 100 -4.36 -15.16 17.55
C GLU A 100 -3.96 -14.89 19.02
N LYS A 101 -2.74 -15.28 19.43
CA LYS A 101 -2.33 -15.26 20.85
C LYS A 101 -1.50 -14.03 21.29
N CYS A 102 -1.06 -13.17 20.37
CA CYS A 102 -0.21 -12.00 20.69
C CYS A 102 -0.80 -10.64 20.29
N SER A 103 -2.05 -10.58 19.82
CA SER A 103 -2.64 -9.41 19.15
C SER A 103 -3.23 -8.32 20.06
N GLY A 104 -2.95 -8.34 21.37
CA GLY A 104 -3.29 -7.24 22.28
C GLY A 104 -2.18 -6.20 22.45
N ASP A 105 -0.93 -6.57 22.15
CA ASP A 105 0.22 -5.68 22.34
C ASP A 105 0.69 -5.10 21.00
N ASN A 106 0.44 -3.80 20.78
CA ASN A 106 1.00 -3.03 19.64
C ASN A 106 2.53 -3.19 19.50
N LYS A 107 3.19 -3.53 20.61
CA LYS A 107 4.64 -3.80 20.70
C LYS A 107 5.06 -5.09 19.99
N VAL A 108 4.16 -6.05 19.76
CA VAL A 108 4.45 -7.34 19.11
C VAL A 108 3.88 -7.39 17.69
N THR A 109 2.69 -6.82 17.47
CA THR A 109 2.05 -6.76 16.15
C THR A 109 2.81 -5.85 15.18
N THR A 110 3.23 -4.67 15.61
CA THR A 110 3.96 -3.73 14.75
C THR A 110 5.27 -4.31 14.19
N PRO A 111 6.16 -4.93 15.00
CA PRO A 111 7.35 -5.59 14.46
C PRO A 111 7.05 -6.74 13.49
N LEU A 112 5.97 -7.50 13.73
CA LEU A 112 5.56 -8.58 12.84
C LEU A 112 5.12 -8.03 11.48
N LEU A 113 4.24 -7.02 11.47
CA LEU A 113 3.80 -6.38 10.23
C LEU A 113 4.99 -5.76 9.46
N LYS A 114 5.90 -5.08 10.17
CA LYS A 114 7.12 -4.55 9.53
C LYS A 114 8.01 -5.63 8.94
N PHE A 115 8.15 -6.76 9.62
CA PHE A 115 8.90 -7.89 9.09
C PHE A 115 8.26 -8.39 7.79
N VAL A 116 6.93 -8.58 7.78
CA VAL A 116 6.22 -9.05 6.58
C VAL A 116 6.31 -8.03 5.46
N ALA A 117 6.24 -6.72 5.76
CA ALA A 117 6.41 -5.66 4.76
C ALA A 117 7.77 -5.73 4.06
N GLU A 118 8.84 -6.04 4.78
CA GLU A 118 10.18 -6.24 4.21
C GLU A 118 10.32 -7.62 3.53
N PHE A 119 9.63 -8.64 4.03
CA PHE A 119 9.68 -9.99 3.48
C PHE A 119 8.98 -10.10 2.12
N VAL A 120 7.94 -9.31 1.91
CA VAL A 120 7.16 -9.23 0.66
C VAL A 120 7.82 -8.29 -0.35
N LEU A 121 8.73 -7.42 0.09
CA LEU A 121 9.44 -6.50 -0.79
C LEU A 121 10.36 -7.26 -1.77
N ASN A 122 10.02 -7.21 -3.05
CA ASN A 122 10.84 -7.77 -4.14
C ASN A 122 11.93 -6.79 -4.61
N LYS A 123 12.78 -6.34 -3.70
CA LYS A 123 13.95 -5.52 -4.07
C LYS A 123 15.02 -6.42 -4.69
N SER A 124 15.58 -6.00 -5.83
CA SER A 124 16.65 -6.73 -6.54
C SER A 124 16.25 -8.13 -7.00
N GLN A 125 14.98 -8.33 -7.39
CA GLN A 125 14.47 -9.62 -7.88
C GLN A 125 14.69 -10.80 -6.90
N ARG A 126 14.67 -10.52 -5.59
CA ARG A 126 14.87 -11.55 -4.54
C ARG A 126 13.76 -12.60 -4.55
N LEU A 127 12.56 -12.22 -4.95
CA LEU A 127 11.40 -13.10 -5.10
C LEU A 127 11.23 -13.37 -6.61
N ASN A 128 12.15 -14.14 -7.19
CA ASN A 128 12.04 -14.57 -8.57
C ASN A 128 11.63 -16.05 -8.58
N PHE A 129 10.32 -16.29 -8.67
CA PHE A 129 9.78 -17.63 -8.79
C PHE A 129 9.54 -17.96 -10.26
N GLU A 130 9.80 -19.20 -10.66
CA GLU A 130 9.38 -19.68 -11.98
C GLU A 130 7.85 -19.58 -12.10
N THR A 131 7.35 -19.32 -13.31
CA THR A 131 5.90 -19.17 -13.58
C THR A 131 5.08 -20.43 -13.24
N SER A 132 5.74 -21.59 -13.21
CA SER A 132 5.19 -22.88 -12.78
C SER A 132 5.17 -23.08 -11.25
N SER A 133 5.83 -22.21 -10.49
CA SER A 133 6.01 -22.38 -9.05
C SER A 133 4.81 -21.86 -8.25
N PRO A 134 4.23 -22.69 -7.35
CA PRO A 134 3.14 -22.25 -6.47
C PRO A 134 3.62 -21.33 -5.33
N CYS A 135 4.94 -21.12 -5.18
CA CYS A 135 5.52 -20.39 -4.05
C CYS A 135 5.01 -18.95 -3.92
N GLY A 136 4.84 -18.23 -5.05
CA GLY A 136 4.30 -16.87 -5.05
C GLY A 136 2.85 -16.82 -4.54
N ILE A 137 2.02 -17.76 -5.00
CA ILE A 137 0.61 -17.88 -4.63
C ILE A 137 0.48 -18.22 -3.14
N LEU A 138 1.24 -19.22 -2.66
CA LEU A 138 1.25 -19.62 -1.25
C LEU A 138 1.73 -18.48 -0.33
N LEU A 139 2.77 -17.75 -0.76
CA LEU A 139 3.25 -16.57 -0.05
C LEU A 139 2.16 -15.52 0.07
N PHE A 140 1.48 -15.19 -1.03
CA PHE A 140 0.40 -14.21 -1.01
C PHE A 140 -0.78 -14.67 -0.13
N ARG A 141 -1.11 -15.96 -0.14
CA ARG A 141 -2.17 -16.51 0.71
C ARG A 141 -1.87 -16.33 2.21
N GLU A 142 -0.62 -16.51 2.63
CA GLU A 142 -0.23 -16.24 4.03
C GLU A 142 -0.25 -14.75 4.36
N VAL A 143 0.12 -13.89 3.41
CA VAL A 143 0.01 -12.42 3.54
C VAL A 143 -1.45 -11.98 3.67
N SER A 144 -2.33 -12.52 2.83
CA SER A 144 -3.77 -12.27 2.87
C SER A 144 -4.37 -12.64 4.22
N LYS A 145 -4.10 -13.87 4.71
CA LYS A 145 -4.56 -14.30 6.05
C LYS A 145 -4.12 -13.35 7.16
N LEU A 146 -2.88 -12.87 7.11
CA LEU A 146 -2.36 -11.91 8.09
C LEU A 146 -3.11 -10.57 8.03
N ILE A 147 -3.32 -10.03 6.83
CA ILE A 147 -4.01 -8.75 6.63
C ILE A 147 -5.47 -8.87 7.09
N VAL A 148 -6.17 -9.94 6.72
CA VAL A 148 -7.56 -10.19 7.13
C VAL A 148 -7.66 -10.34 8.65
N ALA A 149 -6.81 -11.16 9.27
CA ALA A 149 -6.82 -11.35 10.72
C ALA A 149 -6.50 -10.06 11.49
N TYR A 150 -5.56 -9.26 10.98
CA TYR A 150 -5.21 -7.97 11.58
C TYR A 150 -6.32 -6.93 11.39
N GLY A 151 -6.81 -6.76 10.16
CA GLY A 151 -7.77 -5.73 9.82
C GLY A 151 -9.14 -5.94 10.46
N SER A 152 -9.67 -7.17 10.46
CA SER A 152 -10.92 -7.49 11.17
C SER A 152 -10.85 -7.17 12.66
N ARG A 153 -9.68 -7.35 13.27
CA ARG A 153 -9.45 -7.00 14.69
C ARG A 153 -9.32 -5.49 14.89
N ILE A 154 -8.61 -4.78 14.03
CA ILE A 154 -8.48 -3.32 14.16
C ILE A 154 -9.79 -2.59 13.94
N LEU A 155 -10.61 -3.07 13.00
CA LEU A 155 -11.92 -2.49 12.71
C LEU A 155 -12.93 -2.69 13.85
N SER A 156 -12.74 -3.72 14.68
CA SER A 156 -13.59 -4.00 15.85
C SER A 156 -13.14 -3.31 17.15
N LEU A 157 -11.99 -2.63 17.15
CA LEU A 157 -11.52 -1.90 18.33
C LEU A 157 -12.26 -0.56 18.48
N PRO A 158 -12.62 -0.16 19.71
CA PRO A 158 -13.22 1.14 19.97
C PRO A 158 -12.23 2.28 19.68
N ASN A 159 -12.77 3.45 19.32
CA ASN A 159 -11.95 4.64 19.08
C ASN A 159 -11.26 5.06 20.39
N HIS A 160 -9.92 5.10 20.36
CA HIS A 160 -9.08 5.49 21.49
C HIS A 160 -8.51 6.91 21.31
N VAL A 161 -8.12 7.55 22.41
CA VAL A 161 -7.54 8.91 22.44
C VAL A 161 -6.28 9.05 21.57
N ASP A 162 -5.50 7.98 21.37
CA ASP A 162 -4.34 7.94 20.48
C ASP A 162 -4.61 7.06 19.25
N MET A 163 -5.47 7.53 18.34
CA MET A 163 -5.85 6.80 17.12
C MET A 163 -4.63 6.47 16.25
N TYR A 164 -3.62 7.32 16.23
CA TYR A 164 -2.43 7.09 15.42
C TYR A 164 -1.64 5.87 15.88
N GLN A 165 -1.26 5.77 17.16
CA GLN A 165 -0.43 4.65 17.63
C GLN A 165 -1.17 3.31 17.61
N PHE A 166 -2.48 3.32 17.82
CA PHE A 166 -3.27 2.10 17.98
C PHE A 166 -3.93 1.61 16.70
N LYS A 167 -4.37 2.53 15.83
CA LYS A 167 -5.09 2.20 14.58
C LYS A 167 -4.23 2.51 13.36
N TYR A 168 -3.94 3.79 13.10
CA TYR A 168 -3.36 4.21 11.82
C TYR A 168 -1.98 3.62 11.57
N LYS A 169 -1.17 3.45 12.62
CA LYS A 169 0.19 2.95 12.49
C LYS A 169 0.27 1.57 11.88
N GLY A 170 -0.60 0.65 12.29
CA GLY A 170 -0.60 -0.68 11.71
C GLY A 170 -1.42 -0.76 10.43
N VAL A 171 -2.44 0.09 10.25
CA VAL A 171 -3.14 0.21 8.95
C VAL A 171 -2.16 0.59 7.84
N TRP A 172 -1.36 1.65 7.99
CA TRP A 172 -0.44 2.04 6.91
C TRP A 172 0.63 0.98 6.62
N ILE A 173 1.07 0.21 7.63
CA ILE A 173 1.99 -0.92 7.41
C ILE A 173 1.28 -2.03 6.64
N SER A 174 0.04 -2.34 6.98
CA SER A 174 -0.77 -3.35 6.27
C SER A 174 -1.03 -2.97 4.82
N LEU A 175 -1.36 -1.70 4.55
CA LEU A 175 -1.45 -1.16 3.18
C LEU A 175 -0.12 -1.32 2.44
N THR A 176 1.00 -0.98 3.09
CA THR A 176 2.34 -1.15 2.51
C THR A 176 2.66 -2.62 2.18
N ILE A 177 2.26 -3.57 3.04
CA ILE A 177 2.43 -5.01 2.77
C ILE A 177 1.67 -5.39 1.50
N LEU A 178 0.40 -5.02 1.40
CA LEU A 178 -0.45 -5.36 0.28
C LEU A 178 0.04 -4.73 -1.03
N SER A 179 0.38 -3.43 -1.00
CA SER A 179 0.99 -2.71 -2.12
C SER A 179 2.23 -3.41 -2.64
N ARG A 180 3.17 -3.78 -1.75
CA ARG A 180 4.42 -4.46 -2.15
C ARG A 180 4.16 -5.84 -2.71
N ALA A 181 3.16 -6.55 -2.20
CA ALA A 181 2.76 -7.86 -2.72
C ALA A 181 2.19 -7.76 -4.13
N LEU A 182 1.32 -6.79 -4.38
CA LEU A 182 0.67 -6.56 -5.66
C LEU A 182 1.65 -6.04 -6.72
N ALA A 183 2.56 -5.13 -6.35
CA ALA A 183 3.55 -4.56 -7.27
C ALA A 183 4.82 -5.43 -7.45
N GLY A 184 4.93 -6.53 -6.71
CA GLY A 184 6.14 -7.35 -6.67
C GLY A 184 6.39 -8.21 -7.90
N ASN A 185 5.40 -8.39 -8.77
CA ASN A 185 5.44 -9.19 -10.01
C ASN A 185 5.88 -10.67 -9.84
N TYR A 186 5.81 -11.21 -8.63
CA TYR A 186 6.17 -12.60 -8.32
C TYR A 186 4.95 -13.50 -8.08
N VAL A 187 3.74 -12.97 -8.26
CA VAL A 187 2.47 -13.67 -8.12
C VAL A 187 1.63 -13.40 -9.36
N ASN A 188 1.11 -14.44 -9.98
CA ASN A 188 0.09 -14.30 -11.02
C ASN A 188 -1.29 -14.27 -10.34
N PHE A 189 -1.89 -13.08 -10.26
CA PHE A 189 -3.16 -12.90 -9.56
C PHE A 189 -4.37 -13.49 -10.29
N GLY A 190 -4.30 -13.67 -11.62
CA GLY A 190 -5.38 -14.31 -12.40
C GLY A 190 -5.62 -15.77 -11.98
N VAL A 191 -4.62 -16.40 -11.35
CA VAL A 191 -4.75 -17.76 -10.81
C VAL A 191 -5.77 -17.82 -9.67
N PHE A 192 -5.93 -16.76 -8.86
CA PHE A 192 -6.89 -16.79 -7.76
C PHE A 192 -8.34 -16.91 -8.25
N GLU A 193 -8.67 -16.24 -9.36
CA GLU A 193 -10.00 -16.30 -9.96
C GLU A 193 -10.29 -17.68 -10.55
N ILE A 194 -9.33 -18.26 -11.28
CA ILE A 194 -9.48 -19.59 -11.90
C ILE A 194 -9.68 -20.70 -10.86
N TYR A 195 -8.96 -20.63 -9.73
CA TYR A 195 -9.05 -21.62 -8.67
C TYR A 195 -10.15 -21.31 -7.64
N GLY A 196 -10.88 -20.21 -7.79
CA GLY A 196 -11.90 -19.76 -6.83
C GLY A 196 -11.33 -19.42 -5.44
N ASP A 197 -10.05 -19.05 -5.35
CA ASP A 197 -9.40 -18.68 -4.08
C ASP A 197 -9.71 -17.21 -3.74
N ARG A 198 -10.44 -17.02 -2.65
CA ARG A 198 -10.86 -15.70 -2.16
C ARG A 198 -9.77 -14.89 -1.47
N ALA A 199 -8.55 -15.40 -1.33
CA ALA A 199 -7.48 -14.72 -0.60
C ALA A 199 -7.19 -13.30 -1.10
N LEU A 200 -7.26 -13.05 -2.42
CA LEU A 200 -7.07 -11.71 -2.98
C LEU A 200 -8.23 -10.78 -2.62
N THR A 201 -9.46 -11.22 -2.89
CA THR A 201 -10.68 -10.44 -2.65
C THR A 201 -10.87 -10.13 -1.18
N ASP A 202 -10.64 -11.10 -0.28
CA ASP A 202 -10.80 -10.91 1.16
C ASP A 202 -9.73 -9.95 1.73
N ALA A 203 -8.48 -10.03 1.24
CA ALA A 203 -7.42 -9.08 1.63
C ALA A 203 -7.74 -7.66 1.15
N PHE A 204 -8.29 -7.53 -0.06
CA PHE A 204 -8.71 -6.25 -0.61
C PHE A 204 -9.88 -5.65 0.17
N ASP A 205 -10.95 -6.40 0.40
CA ASP A 205 -12.14 -5.93 1.14
C ASP A 205 -11.75 -5.41 2.53
N ILE A 206 -10.92 -6.15 3.26
CA ILE A 206 -10.43 -5.69 4.57
C ILE A 206 -9.51 -4.47 4.45
N ALA A 207 -8.63 -4.40 3.43
CA ALA A 207 -7.80 -3.22 3.21
C ALA A 207 -8.63 -1.97 2.88
N MET A 208 -9.67 -2.10 2.08
CA MET A 208 -10.61 -1.01 1.75
C MET A 208 -11.39 -0.58 2.97
N ARG A 209 -11.97 -1.50 3.74
CA ARG A 209 -12.68 -1.16 4.99
C ARG A 209 -11.78 -0.46 5.99
N MET A 210 -10.53 -0.92 6.17
CA MET A 210 -9.55 -0.23 7.01
C MET A 210 -9.30 1.19 6.53
N THR A 211 -9.21 1.39 5.23
CA THR A 211 -8.94 2.67 4.60
C THR A 211 -10.11 3.65 4.71
N LEU A 212 -11.33 3.19 4.39
CA LEU A 212 -12.57 3.96 4.50
C LEU A 212 -12.91 4.29 5.97
N SER A 213 -12.37 3.55 6.94
CA SER A 213 -12.54 3.83 8.38
C SER A 213 -11.72 5.01 8.91
N ILE A 214 -10.89 5.65 8.06
CA ILE A 214 -10.03 6.77 8.42
C ILE A 214 -10.52 8.03 7.68
N PRO A 215 -10.82 9.14 8.39
CA PRO A 215 -11.18 10.39 7.75
C PRO A 215 -10.08 10.91 6.82
N LEU A 216 -10.46 11.53 5.70
CA LEU A 216 -9.50 12.09 4.73
C LEU A 216 -8.54 13.11 5.39
N ALA A 217 -9.04 13.94 6.30
CA ALA A 217 -8.21 14.90 7.04
C ALA A 217 -7.05 14.22 7.80
N ASP A 218 -7.32 13.07 8.44
CA ASP A 218 -6.29 12.30 9.14
C ASP A 218 -5.30 11.68 8.16
N ILE A 219 -5.78 11.15 7.03
CA ILE A 219 -4.92 10.57 5.98
C ILE A 219 -3.89 11.61 5.52
N LEU A 220 -4.34 12.83 5.21
CA LEU A 220 -3.49 13.91 4.72
C LEU A 220 -2.58 14.50 5.81
N SER A 221 -3.00 14.50 7.08
CA SER A 221 -2.19 15.03 8.18
C SER A 221 -0.96 14.17 8.51
N TYR A 222 -1.08 12.84 8.38
CA TYR A 222 -0.01 11.91 8.76
C TYR A 222 0.80 11.43 7.54
N ARG A 223 1.96 12.04 7.31
CA ARG A 223 2.84 11.73 6.15
C ARG A 223 3.04 10.25 5.80
N LYS A 224 3.26 9.38 6.80
CA LYS A 224 3.46 7.93 6.57
C LYS A 224 2.18 7.22 6.15
N LEU A 225 1.05 7.65 6.69
CA LEU A 225 -0.26 7.11 6.31
C LEU A 225 -0.62 7.60 4.91
N SER A 226 -0.49 8.90 4.64
CA SER A 226 -0.72 9.50 3.33
C SER A 226 0.07 8.79 2.23
N GLY A 227 1.38 8.62 2.42
CA GLY A 227 2.22 7.93 1.45
C GLY A 227 1.80 6.48 1.21
N ALA A 228 1.49 5.72 2.27
CA ALA A 228 1.02 4.34 2.13
C ALA A 228 -0.36 4.24 1.45
N TYR A 229 -1.27 5.17 1.74
CA TYR A 229 -2.60 5.25 1.16
C TYR A 229 -2.56 5.51 -0.35
N PHE A 230 -1.87 6.56 -0.78
CA PHE A 230 -1.82 6.89 -2.21
C PHE A 230 -1.02 5.88 -3.03
N THR A 231 0.07 5.32 -2.46
CA THR A 231 0.77 4.18 -3.08
C THR A 231 -0.16 2.97 -3.25
N PHE A 232 -1.01 2.69 -2.25
CA PHE A 232 -1.97 1.60 -2.32
C PHE A 232 -3.02 1.84 -3.42
N LEU A 233 -3.63 3.03 -3.46
CA LEU A 233 -4.61 3.37 -4.49
C LEU A 233 -4.04 3.31 -5.91
N GLU A 234 -2.84 3.84 -6.12
CA GLU A 234 -2.15 3.76 -7.42
C GLU A 234 -2.02 2.32 -7.90
N ILE A 235 -1.51 1.43 -7.05
CA ILE A 235 -1.28 0.02 -7.39
C ILE A 235 -2.62 -0.70 -7.63
N MET A 236 -3.65 -0.38 -6.85
CA MET A 236 -4.97 -0.95 -7.02
C MET A 236 -5.62 -0.52 -8.34
N MET A 237 -5.57 0.78 -8.68
CA MET A 237 -6.07 1.29 -9.96
C MET A 237 -5.30 0.71 -11.15
N LYS A 238 -4.00 0.44 -10.99
CA LYS A 238 -3.17 -0.15 -12.05
C LYS A 238 -3.43 -1.64 -12.27
N ASN A 239 -3.46 -2.41 -11.18
CA ASN A 239 -3.42 -3.88 -11.28
C ASN A 239 -4.80 -4.54 -11.14
N GLN A 240 -5.75 -3.88 -10.48
CA GLN A 240 -7.00 -4.49 -9.99
C GLN A 240 -8.17 -3.49 -10.02
N ILE A 241 -8.27 -2.68 -11.08
CA ILE A 241 -9.29 -1.63 -11.22
C ILE A 241 -10.71 -2.15 -11.07
N GLN A 242 -10.98 -3.38 -11.54
CA GLN A 242 -12.28 -4.04 -11.45
C GLN A 242 -12.80 -4.13 -10.00
N LEU A 243 -11.91 -4.36 -9.03
CA LEU A 243 -12.29 -4.44 -7.61
C LEU A 243 -12.67 -3.07 -7.03
N ILE A 244 -12.08 -1.99 -7.54
CA ILE A 244 -12.46 -0.62 -7.15
C ILE A 244 -13.81 -0.25 -7.74
N LEU A 245 -14.07 -0.61 -9.00
CA LEU A 245 -15.31 -0.28 -9.69
C LEU A 245 -16.52 -1.05 -9.15
N ASN A 246 -16.29 -2.19 -8.49
CA ASN A 246 -17.32 -2.96 -7.81
C ASN A 246 -17.68 -2.44 -6.40
N LEU A 247 -17.04 -1.35 -5.95
CA LEU A 247 -17.44 -0.65 -4.72
C LEU A 247 -18.78 0.09 -4.93
N ASP A 248 -19.42 0.46 -3.83
CA ASP A 248 -20.60 1.33 -3.86
C ASP A 248 -20.22 2.78 -4.24
N SER A 249 -21.20 3.53 -4.78
CA SER A 249 -20.95 4.90 -5.28
C SER A 249 -20.34 5.81 -4.22
N SER A 250 -20.72 5.68 -2.94
CA SER A 250 -20.20 6.53 -1.86
C SER A 250 -18.71 6.29 -1.59
N SER A 251 -18.29 5.03 -1.57
CA SER A 251 -16.88 4.64 -1.46
C SER A 251 -16.06 5.09 -2.66
N PHE A 252 -16.63 4.98 -3.87
CA PHE A 252 -15.97 5.43 -5.10
C PHE A 252 -15.78 6.96 -5.09
N THR A 253 -16.81 7.73 -4.78
CA THR A 253 -16.73 9.21 -4.66
C THR A 253 -15.70 9.62 -3.62
N PHE A 254 -15.62 8.94 -2.47
CA PHE A 254 -14.59 9.21 -1.47
C PHE A 254 -13.17 9.01 -2.01
N ILE A 255 -12.94 7.91 -2.75
CA ILE A 255 -11.62 7.63 -3.37
C ILE A 255 -11.31 8.67 -4.45
N ALA A 256 -12.28 9.03 -5.27
CA ALA A 256 -12.05 10.00 -6.34
C ALA A 256 -11.76 11.40 -5.77
N GLY A 257 -12.52 11.85 -4.76
CA GLY A 257 -12.27 13.12 -4.07
C GLY A 257 -10.97 13.12 -3.25
N SER A 258 -10.53 11.96 -2.74
CA SER A 258 -9.23 11.87 -2.07
C SER A 258 -8.06 11.97 -3.05
N LEU A 259 -8.19 11.45 -4.28
CA LEU A 259 -7.20 11.62 -5.34
C LEU A 259 -7.08 13.09 -5.76
N GLU A 260 -8.21 13.78 -5.93
CA GLU A 260 -8.23 15.22 -6.22
C GLU A 260 -7.55 16.03 -5.09
N SER A 261 -7.91 15.74 -3.84
CA SER A 261 -7.28 16.36 -2.65
C SER A 261 -5.79 16.03 -2.55
N GLY A 262 -5.40 14.82 -2.94
CA GLY A 262 -4.00 14.36 -2.97
C GLY A 262 -3.14 15.09 -3.98
N LEU A 263 -3.68 15.51 -5.13
CA LEU A 263 -2.98 16.33 -6.13
C LEU A 263 -2.62 17.72 -5.60
N LYS A 264 -3.42 18.26 -4.66
CA LYS A 264 -3.20 19.57 -4.03
C LYS A 264 -2.13 19.53 -2.91
N VAL A 265 -1.66 18.35 -2.52
CA VAL A 265 -0.63 18.18 -1.47
C VAL A 265 0.75 18.56 -1.99
N LEU A 266 1.58 19.24 -1.18
CA LEU A 266 2.92 19.70 -1.57
C LEU A 266 3.93 18.58 -1.90
N ASP A 267 3.75 17.36 -1.40
CA ASP A 267 4.69 16.25 -1.60
C ASP A 267 4.61 15.72 -3.04
N GLU A 268 5.65 15.96 -3.85
CA GLU A 268 5.69 15.60 -5.27
C GLU A 268 5.49 14.10 -5.53
N ASN A 269 5.90 13.24 -4.60
CA ASN A 269 5.70 11.80 -4.74
C ASN A 269 4.21 11.48 -4.65
N ILE A 270 3.49 12.07 -3.70
CA ILE A 270 2.03 11.89 -3.57
C ILE A 270 1.32 12.42 -4.82
N LYS A 271 1.70 13.60 -5.33
CA LYS A 271 1.14 14.14 -6.57
C LYS A 271 1.29 13.16 -7.74
N SER A 272 2.50 12.62 -7.93
CA SER A 272 2.77 11.65 -9.00
C SER A 272 1.96 10.36 -8.85
N GLN A 273 1.77 9.88 -7.62
CA GLN A 273 0.97 8.67 -7.34
C GLN A 273 -0.52 8.90 -7.64
N CYS A 274 -1.06 10.05 -7.24
CA CYS A 274 -2.44 10.43 -7.55
C CYS A 274 -2.63 10.62 -9.06
N ALA A 275 -1.69 11.29 -9.71
CA ALA A 275 -1.72 11.51 -11.16
C ALA A 275 -1.71 10.19 -11.94
N SER A 276 -0.86 9.22 -11.53
CA SER A 276 -0.87 7.89 -12.15
C SER A 276 -2.15 7.12 -11.86
N ALA A 277 -2.72 7.22 -10.66
CA ALA A 277 -3.98 6.56 -10.33
C ALA A 277 -5.14 7.10 -11.19
N VAL A 278 -5.22 8.42 -11.36
CA VAL A 278 -6.19 9.10 -12.24
C VAL A 278 -5.97 8.71 -13.70
N ASP A 279 -4.73 8.64 -14.17
CA ASP A 279 -4.43 8.23 -15.56
C ASP A 279 -4.90 6.79 -15.83
N ASN A 280 -4.69 5.86 -14.90
CA ASN A 280 -5.19 4.49 -15.04
C ASN A 280 -6.73 4.45 -15.10
N LEU A 281 -7.42 5.23 -14.25
CA LEU A 281 -8.88 5.35 -14.27
C LEU A 281 -9.38 5.93 -15.60
N ALA A 282 -8.79 7.04 -16.04
CA ALA A 282 -9.16 7.72 -17.28
C ALA A 282 -8.85 6.86 -18.52
N THR A 283 -7.71 6.16 -18.53
CA THR A 283 -7.34 5.24 -19.61
C THR A 283 -8.36 4.12 -19.73
N PHE A 284 -8.75 3.51 -18.61
CA PHE A 284 -9.75 2.45 -18.60
C PHE A 284 -11.11 2.95 -19.11
N TYR A 285 -11.52 4.16 -18.71
CA TYR A 285 -12.74 4.78 -19.25
C TYR A 285 -12.64 4.98 -20.77
N PHE A 286 -11.54 5.55 -21.26
CA PHE A 286 -11.33 5.80 -22.68
C PHE A 286 -11.40 4.50 -23.50
N GLU A 287 -10.67 3.46 -23.08
CA GLU A 287 -10.62 2.17 -23.77
C GLU A 287 -11.99 1.47 -23.79
N HIS A 288 -12.72 1.45 -22.67
CA HIS A 288 -13.95 0.66 -22.55
C HIS A 288 -15.25 1.41 -22.88
N ILE A 289 -15.27 2.74 -22.80
CA ILE A 289 -16.49 3.55 -22.99
C ILE A 289 -16.37 4.45 -24.22
N THR A 290 -15.23 5.14 -24.40
CA THR A 290 -15.05 6.10 -25.51
C THR A 290 -14.67 5.44 -26.82
N THR A 291 -13.87 4.37 -26.78
CA THR A 291 -13.38 3.65 -27.98
C THR A 291 -14.06 2.30 -28.18
N GLY A 292 -14.68 1.73 -27.15
CA GLY A 292 -15.38 0.44 -27.21
C GLY A 292 -16.75 0.55 -27.89
N GLU A 293 -17.07 -0.40 -28.77
CA GLU A 293 -18.43 -0.61 -29.27
C GLU A 293 -19.31 -1.13 -28.11
N SER A 294 -19.95 -0.21 -27.39
CA SER A 294 -20.86 -0.42 -26.24
C SER A 294 -20.23 -1.06 -24.98
N PRO A 295 -20.69 -0.69 -23.76
CA PRO A 295 -20.20 -1.27 -22.51
C PRO A 295 -20.71 -2.71 -22.35
N THR A 296 -20.05 -3.66 -23.00
CA THR A 296 -20.43 -5.08 -22.98
C THR A 296 -20.02 -5.80 -21.70
N THR A 297 -19.14 -5.21 -20.87
CA THR A 297 -18.68 -5.82 -19.61
C THR A 297 -19.36 -5.20 -18.39
N PRO A 298 -19.70 -5.99 -17.35
CA PRO A 298 -20.32 -5.50 -16.11
C PRO A 298 -19.53 -4.38 -15.43
N VAL A 299 -18.20 -4.43 -15.55
CA VAL A 299 -17.28 -3.44 -14.97
C VAL A 299 -17.40 -2.07 -15.66
N ALA A 300 -17.57 -2.06 -16.99
CA ALA A 300 -17.77 -0.81 -17.74
C ALA A 300 -19.12 -0.16 -17.41
N LEU A 301 -20.16 -0.97 -17.16
CA LEU A 301 -21.46 -0.47 -16.70
C LEU A 301 -21.39 0.13 -15.31
N ASN A 302 -20.69 -0.52 -14.36
CA ASN A 302 -20.49 0.01 -13.01
C ASN A 302 -19.73 1.34 -13.06
N LEU A 303 -18.70 1.46 -13.90
CA LEU A 303 -17.98 2.73 -14.09
C LEU A 303 -18.88 3.83 -14.67
N ALA A 304 -19.70 3.51 -15.67
CA ALA A 304 -20.64 4.45 -16.24
C ALA A 304 -21.67 4.93 -15.21
N GLN A 305 -22.14 4.04 -14.32
CA GLN A 305 -23.03 4.39 -13.21
C GLN A 305 -22.35 5.32 -12.19
N HIS A 306 -21.14 4.97 -11.75
CA HIS A 306 -20.37 5.83 -10.83
C HIS A 306 -20.12 7.23 -11.38
N LEU A 307 -19.92 7.35 -12.70
CA LEU A 307 -19.71 8.63 -13.37
C LEU A 307 -21.02 9.37 -13.67
N ALA A 308 -22.14 8.66 -13.83
CA ALA A 308 -23.45 9.30 -13.86
C ALA A 308 -23.80 9.92 -12.49
N ASP A 309 -23.38 9.27 -11.39
CA ASP A 309 -23.54 9.79 -10.04
C ASP A 309 -22.56 10.95 -9.73
N CYS A 310 -21.44 11.04 -10.44
CA CYS A 310 -20.41 12.08 -10.24
C CYS A 310 -19.86 12.61 -11.59
N PRO A 311 -20.67 13.33 -12.39
CA PRO A 311 -20.31 13.70 -13.76
C PRO A 311 -19.13 14.68 -13.83
N ASN A 312 -18.90 15.45 -12.78
CA ASN A 312 -17.88 16.51 -12.76
C ASN A 312 -16.51 16.06 -12.28
N ILE A 313 -16.33 14.80 -11.85
CA ILE A 313 -15.10 14.36 -11.21
C ILE A 313 -13.86 14.52 -12.10
N PHE A 314 -13.97 14.15 -13.38
CA PHE A 314 -12.87 14.33 -14.34
C PHE A 314 -12.63 15.81 -14.63
N LEU A 315 -13.68 16.64 -14.66
CA LEU A 315 -13.54 18.08 -14.89
C LEU A 315 -12.83 18.76 -13.72
N GLU A 316 -13.19 18.43 -12.48
CA GLU A 316 -12.60 18.99 -11.25
C GLU A 316 -11.13 18.58 -11.11
N ILE A 317 -10.81 17.31 -11.39
CA ILE A 317 -9.43 16.83 -11.42
C ILE A 317 -8.64 17.50 -12.55
N LEU A 318 -9.21 17.62 -13.75
CA LEU A 318 -8.56 18.30 -14.89
C LEU A 318 -8.28 19.78 -14.58
N LYS A 319 -9.23 20.49 -13.98
CA LYS A 319 -9.05 21.87 -13.49
C LYS A 319 -7.89 21.96 -12.50
N THR A 320 -7.90 21.10 -11.49
CA THR A 320 -6.83 21.03 -10.47
C THR A 320 -5.46 20.77 -11.11
N VAL A 321 -5.37 19.79 -12.02
CA VAL A 321 -4.10 19.48 -12.72
C VAL A 321 -3.62 20.66 -13.57
N LEU A 322 -4.53 21.32 -14.29
CA LEU A 322 -4.19 22.46 -15.14
C LEU A 322 -3.74 23.67 -14.30
N GLU A 323 -4.41 23.96 -13.20
CA GLU A 323 -4.00 25.00 -12.24
C GLU A 323 -2.60 24.72 -11.66
N ILE A 324 -2.34 23.48 -11.25
CA ILE A 324 -1.03 23.05 -10.76
C ILE A 324 0.05 23.25 -11.84
N VAL A 325 -0.21 22.87 -13.09
CA VAL A 325 0.75 23.00 -14.20
C VAL A 325 1.02 24.48 -14.54
N LEU A 326 -0.01 25.31 -14.55
CA LEU A 326 0.08 26.72 -14.90
C LEU A 326 0.78 27.53 -13.80
N PHE A 327 0.30 27.42 -12.57
CA PHE A 327 0.62 28.35 -11.49
C PHE A 327 1.67 27.83 -10.50
N GLU A 328 1.86 26.51 -10.36
CA GLU A 328 2.82 25.96 -9.39
C GLU A 328 4.16 25.54 -10.02
N ASP A 329 5.25 25.66 -9.26
CA ASP A 329 6.57 25.17 -9.66
C ASP A 329 6.68 23.65 -9.45
N CYS A 330 6.08 22.87 -10.35
CA CYS A 330 6.16 21.41 -10.30
C CYS A 330 7.42 20.88 -11.00
N GLY A 331 8.21 20.05 -10.30
CA GLY A 331 9.35 19.31 -10.86
C GLY A 331 8.93 18.10 -11.72
N ASN A 332 7.87 17.38 -11.30
CA ASN A 332 7.41 16.15 -11.96
C ASN A 332 6.30 16.38 -13.01
N GLN A 333 6.50 17.30 -13.95
CA GLN A 333 5.51 17.69 -14.97
C GLN A 333 5.00 16.52 -15.82
N TRP A 334 5.91 15.58 -16.12
CA TRP A 334 5.65 14.36 -16.90
C TRP A 334 4.59 13.45 -16.27
N SER A 335 4.46 13.48 -14.94
CA SER A 335 3.45 12.67 -14.25
C SER A 335 2.04 13.24 -14.43
N LEU A 336 1.92 14.56 -14.58
CA LEU A 336 0.65 15.28 -14.70
C LEU A 336 0.16 15.37 -16.15
N SER A 337 1.06 15.30 -17.14
CA SER A 337 0.70 15.36 -18.56
C SER A 337 -0.16 14.17 -18.99
N ARG A 338 0.15 12.96 -18.51
CA ARG A 338 -0.58 11.73 -18.87
C ARG A 338 -2.06 11.76 -18.47
N PRO A 339 -2.43 11.96 -17.19
CA PRO A 339 -3.84 12.04 -16.81
C PRO A 339 -4.55 13.21 -17.49
N MET A 340 -3.85 14.34 -17.71
CA MET A 340 -4.42 15.48 -18.42
C MET A 340 -4.81 15.13 -19.85
N LEU A 341 -3.92 14.47 -20.62
CA LEU A 341 -4.25 14.00 -21.97
C LEU A 341 -5.43 13.02 -21.94
N SER A 342 -5.39 12.03 -21.05
CA SER A 342 -6.44 11.03 -20.91
C SER A 342 -7.81 11.68 -20.65
N MET A 343 -7.89 12.67 -19.76
CA MET A 343 -9.13 13.40 -19.48
C MET A 343 -9.60 14.30 -20.63
N ILE A 344 -8.68 14.94 -21.36
CA ILE A 344 -9.02 15.77 -22.53
C ILE A 344 -9.64 14.91 -23.64
N LEU A 345 -9.08 13.71 -23.88
CA LEU A 345 -9.59 12.80 -24.91
C LEU A 345 -10.92 12.12 -24.55
N ILE A 346 -11.25 12.02 -23.26
CA ILE A 346 -12.55 11.52 -22.80
C ILE A 346 -13.68 12.49 -23.17
N SER A 347 -13.47 13.80 -23.01
CA SER A 347 -14.43 14.82 -23.42
C SER A 347 -13.73 16.09 -23.91
N GLU A 348 -13.66 16.22 -25.23
CA GLU A 348 -13.15 17.40 -25.92
C GLU A 348 -14.03 18.64 -25.62
N GLU A 349 -15.32 18.44 -25.37
CA GLU A 349 -16.26 19.49 -24.99
C GLU A 349 -15.93 20.08 -23.61
N MET A 350 -15.63 19.23 -22.61
CA MET A 350 -15.20 19.69 -21.29
C MET A 350 -13.94 20.55 -21.37
N PHE A 351 -12.96 20.14 -22.18
CA PHE A 351 -11.73 20.91 -22.38
C PHE A 351 -11.98 22.24 -23.10
N SER A 352 -12.85 22.25 -24.11
CA SER A 352 -13.23 23.47 -24.84
C SER A 352 -13.90 24.48 -23.91
N ASN A 353 -14.81 24.02 -23.04
CA ASN A 353 -15.45 24.86 -22.03
C ASN A 353 -14.44 25.40 -21.01
N LEU A 354 -13.49 24.57 -20.56
CA LEU A 354 -12.44 24.99 -19.64
C LEU A 354 -11.50 26.02 -20.27
N ARG A 355 -11.11 25.82 -21.55
CA ARG A 355 -10.34 26.79 -22.32
C ARG A 355 -11.06 28.14 -22.41
N ALA A 356 -12.35 28.14 -22.73
CA ALA A 356 -13.15 29.37 -22.80
C ALA A 356 -13.21 30.10 -21.45
N GLN A 357 -13.41 29.36 -20.35
CA GLN A 357 -13.39 29.93 -18.99
C GLN A 357 -12.05 30.58 -18.67
N ILE A 358 -10.93 29.88 -18.93
CA ILE A 358 -9.59 30.42 -18.67
C ILE A 358 -9.32 31.67 -19.52
N LEU A 359 -9.65 31.66 -20.81
CA LEU A 359 -9.45 32.82 -21.68
C LEU A 359 -10.28 34.02 -21.21
N SER A 360 -11.55 33.81 -20.82
CA SER A 360 -12.40 34.89 -20.31
C SER A 360 -11.89 35.52 -19.01
N SER A 361 -11.13 34.77 -18.20
CA SER A 361 -10.55 35.26 -16.95
C SER A 361 -9.30 36.14 -17.15
N GLN A 362 -8.76 36.21 -18.37
CA GLN A 362 -7.50 36.90 -18.67
C GLN A 362 -7.73 38.25 -19.37
N PRO A 363 -6.80 39.22 -19.23
CA PRO A 363 -6.89 40.51 -19.92
C PRO A 363 -6.94 40.35 -21.45
N ALA A 364 -7.66 41.23 -22.13
CA ALA A 364 -7.89 41.17 -23.59
C ALA A 364 -6.59 41.03 -24.42
N ASP A 365 -5.52 41.71 -24.01
CA ASP A 365 -4.22 41.69 -24.67
C ASP A 365 -3.54 40.31 -24.61
N GLN A 366 -3.83 39.51 -23.58
CA GLN A 366 -3.27 38.18 -23.39
C GLN A 366 -4.16 37.07 -23.99
N GLN A 367 -5.45 37.31 -24.20
CA GLN A 367 -6.40 36.31 -24.68
C GLN A 367 -5.97 35.71 -26.03
N HIS A 368 -5.58 36.55 -27.00
CA HIS A 368 -5.14 36.07 -28.31
C HIS A 368 -3.89 35.20 -28.22
N ARG A 369 -2.90 35.63 -27.44
CA ARG A 369 -1.65 34.89 -27.20
C ARG A 369 -1.91 33.53 -26.54
N LEU A 370 -2.73 33.52 -25.49
CA LEU A 370 -3.08 32.31 -24.75
C LEU A 370 -3.89 31.33 -25.60
N SER A 371 -4.79 31.84 -26.46
CA SER A 371 -5.52 31.00 -27.41
C SER A 371 -4.56 30.23 -28.32
N LEU A 372 -3.55 30.90 -28.88
CA LEU A 372 -2.52 30.25 -29.70
C LEU A 372 -1.69 29.22 -28.92
N CYS A 373 -1.39 29.49 -27.64
CA CYS A 373 -0.71 28.52 -26.79
C CYS A 373 -1.57 27.25 -26.58
N PHE A 374 -2.88 27.39 -26.38
CA PHE A 374 -3.80 26.25 -26.29
C PHE A 374 -3.90 25.47 -27.61
N ASP A 375 -3.83 26.14 -28.77
CA ASP A 375 -3.80 25.46 -30.07
C ASP A 375 -2.52 24.64 -30.25
N LYS A 376 -1.36 25.21 -29.85
CA LYS A 376 -0.07 24.50 -29.84
C LYS A 376 -0.06 23.31 -28.88
N LEU A 377 -0.80 23.38 -27.77
CA LEU A 377 -0.89 22.28 -26.81
C LEU A 377 -1.46 21.02 -27.46
N MET A 378 -2.49 21.17 -28.30
CA MET A 378 -3.19 20.08 -28.99
C MET A 378 -2.65 19.78 -30.40
N ALA A 379 -1.59 20.47 -30.82
CA ALA A 379 -0.99 20.27 -32.14
C ALA A 379 -0.41 18.85 -32.31
N ASP A 380 -0.75 18.19 -33.42
CA ASP A 380 -0.32 16.84 -33.81
C ASP A 380 -0.69 15.72 -32.83
N ILE A 381 -1.75 15.93 -32.03
CA ILE A 381 -2.26 14.95 -31.08
C ILE A 381 -3.38 14.13 -31.72
N THR A 382 -3.19 12.82 -31.73
CA THR A 382 -4.21 11.87 -32.19
C THR A 382 -5.16 11.52 -31.06
N ARG A 383 -6.37 11.05 -31.38
CA ARG A 383 -7.31 10.47 -30.41
C ARG A 383 -6.90 9.06 -30.01
N SER A 384 -5.70 8.90 -29.46
CA SER A 384 -5.17 7.62 -28.97
C SER A 384 -4.30 7.82 -27.73
N LEU A 385 -4.26 6.82 -26.84
CA LEU A 385 -3.47 6.87 -25.60
C LEU A 385 -2.11 6.15 -25.72
N ASP A 386 -1.60 6.01 -26.94
CA ASP A 386 -0.31 5.39 -27.20
C ASP A 386 0.84 6.17 -26.55
N GLN A 387 1.91 5.45 -26.18
CA GLN A 387 3.06 6.06 -25.53
C GLN A 387 3.66 7.22 -26.35
N LYS A 388 3.75 7.07 -27.68
CA LYS A 388 4.24 8.13 -28.57
C LYS A 388 3.40 9.40 -28.49
N ASN A 389 2.07 9.27 -28.40
CA ASN A 389 1.17 10.41 -28.32
C ASN A 389 1.25 11.09 -26.94
N ARG A 390 1.34 10.30 -25.86
CA ARG A 390 1.59 10.79 -24.49
C ARG A 390 2.90 11.57 -24.38
N ASP A 391 3.96 11.09 -25.02
CA ASP A 391 5.27 11.77 -25.00
C ASP A 391 5.23 13.09 -25.79
N LYS A 392 4.55 13.12 -26.94
CA LYS A 392 4.31 14.36 -27.71
C LYS A 392 3.54 15.39 -26.89
N PHE A 393 2.42 15.00 -26.27
CA PHE A 393 1.65 15.92 -25.42
C PHE A 393 2.48 16.46 -24.26
N SER A 394 3.31 15.62 -23.63
CA SER A 394 4.20 16.05 -22.54
C SER A 394 5.19 17.13 -22.99
N ASN A 395 5.75 16.99 -24.20
CA ASN A 395 6.61 18.01 -24.80
C ASN A 395 5.83 19.30 -25.12
N ASN A 396 4.63 19.19 -25.69
CA ASN A 396 3.77 20.33 -25.97
C ASN A 396 3.38 21.08 -24.69
N LEU A 397 3.05 20.36 -23.62
CA LEU A 397 2.70 20.92 -22.30
C LEU A 397 3.86 21.71 -21.69
N THR A 398 5.10 21.20 -21.84
CA THR A 398 6.31 21.89 -21.38
C THR A 398 6.48 23.23 -22.12
N ARG A 399 6.29 23.22 -23.44
CA ARG A 399 6.32 24.45 -24.26
C ARG A 399 5.21 25.42 -23.87
N PHE A 400 3.99 24.91 -23.74
CA PHE A 400 2.81 25.67 -23.33
C PHE A 400 3.04 26.42 -22.02
N ARG A 401 3.56 25.73 -20.98
CA ARG A 401 3.87 26.35 -19.69
C ARG A 401 4.92 27.44 -19.80
N ASN A 402 6.00 27.20 -20.54
CA ASN A 402 7.07 28.17 -20.72
C ASN A 402 6.55 29.44 -21.41
N GLU A 403 5.79 29.27 -22.50
CA GLU A 403 5.15 30.38 -23.20
C GLU A 403 4.14 31.10 -22.31
N PHE A 404 3.34 30.39 -21.53
CA PHE A 404 2.37 30.99 -20.62
C PHE A 404 3.03 31.90 -19.58
N ARG A 405 4.18 31.48 -19.03
CA ARG A 405 4.93 32.20 -17.98
C ARG A 405 5.81 33.33 -18.47
N THR A 406 6.30 33.26 -19.71
CA THR A 406 6.93 34.42 -20.35
C THR A 406 5.87 35.52 -20.51
N ARG A 407 6.02 36.58 -19.71
CA ARG A 407 5.17 37.78 -19.74
C ARG A 407 5.45 38.62 -20.97
#